data_AF-A0A2E7ECY9-F1
#
_entry.id   AF-A0A2E7ECY9-F1
#
_cell.length_a   1.000
_cell.length_b   1.000
_cell.length_c   1.000
_cell.angle_alpha   90.00
_cell.angle_beta   90.00
_cell.angle_gamma   90.00
#
_symmetry.space_group_name_H-M   'P 1'
#
loop_
_entity.id
_entity.type
_entity.pdbx_description
1 polymer ?
#
loop_
_entity_poly.entity_id
_entity_poly.type
_entity_poly.pdbx_seq_one_letter_code
_entity_poly.pdbx_strand_id
1 'polypeptide(L)'
;MNSNGYSIGHFLVSHKDVEVNVSILNTDIDKQIEQHQLKIQELEQLKKDHEKKLEGVKEFNDEILRLCGEKSLSESELYASRSEQIEAWLLDMSRQDAPSSIYANLKKHFERVSTRGGKKEKKPAVDKPKLAVGKYRNPETSELVEKIKRNPRQLDEWIRDFGLETVQSWKED
;
A
#
# COMPACT_ATOMS: atom_id res chain seq x y z
N MET A 1 11.77 0.61 -91.00
CA MET A 1 10.63 -0.08 -90.37
C MET A 1 11.24 -1.12 -89.44
N ASN A 2 11.37 -0.81 -88.15
CA ASN A 2 10.49 -1.27 -87.04
C ASN A 2 10.25 -2.79 -87.10
N SER A 3 10.58 -3.58 -86.07
CA SER A 3 10.01 -3.43 -84.74
C SER A 3 10.91 -3.90 -83.58
N ASN A 4 10.83 -3.12 -82.50
CA ASN A 4 11.22 -3.46 -81.13
C ASN A 4 10.53 -4.76 -80.66
N GLY A 5 11.30 -5.65 -80.03
CA GLY A 5 10.78 -6.73 -79.21
C GLY A 5 11.37 -6.64 -77.81
N TYR A 6 10.66 -5.97 -76.90
CA TYR A 6 10.90 -6.07 -75.46
C TYR A 6 10.66 -7.51 -75.02
N SER A 7 11.69 -8.20 -74.50
CA SER A 7 11.50 -9.48 -73.81
C SER A 7 11.27 -9.20 -72.33
N ILE A 8 10.01 -9.36 -71.93
CA ILE A 8 9.55 -9.38 -70.54
C ILE A 8 10.24 -10.55 -69.83
N GLY A 9 10.74 -10.27 -68.63
CA GLY A 9 11.56 -11.20 -67.85
C GLY A 9 10.90 -12.52 -67.52
N HIS A 10 11.75 -13.52 -67.29
CA HIS A 10 11.39 -14.69 -66.51
C HIS A 10 12.52 -14.95 -65.52
N PHE A 11 12.40 -14.33 -64.34
CA PHE A 11 13.19 -14.69 -63.18
C PHE A 11 12.71 -16.07 -62.73
N LEU A 12 13.28 -17.12 -63.33
CA LEU A 12 13.10 -18.49 -62.88
C LEU A 12 13.82 -18.66 -61.55
N VAL A 13 13.13 -18.35 -60.45
CA VAL A 13 13.53 -18.89 -59.14
C VAL A 13 13.46 -20.41 -59.29
N SER A 14 14.60 -21.07 -59.16
CA SER A 14 14.72 -22.53 -59.22
C SER A 14 13.78 -23.14 -58.18
N HIS A 15 12.91 -24.07 -58.58
CA HIS A 15 12.02 -24.81 -57.68
C HIS A 15 12.78 -25.43 -56.49
N LYS A 16 14.03 -25.85 -56.72
CA LYS A 16 14.91 -26.38 -55.66
C LYS A 16 15.29 -25.33 -54.61
N ASP A 17 15.48 -24.08 -55.01
CA ASP A 17 15.82 -22.99 -54.08
C ASP A 17 14.59 -22.59 -53.24
N VAL A 18 13.38 -22.73 -53.78
CA VAL A 18 12.12 -22.52 -53.03
C VAL A 18 11.89 -23.65 -52.02
N GLU A 19 12.06 -24.92 -52.42
CA GLU A 19 11.91 -26.07 -51.52
C GLU A 19 12.91 -26.04 -50.35
N VAL A 20 14.17 -25.70 -50.62
CA VAL A 20 15.21 -25.57 -49.58
C VAL A 20 14.88 -24.44 -48.61
N ASN A 21 14.44 -23.28 -49.12
CA ASN A 21 14.04 -22.16 -48.25
C ASN A 21 12.80 -22.48 -47.41
N VAL A 22 11.79 -23.15 -47.98
CA VAL A 22 10.59 -23.60 -47.24
C VAL A 22 10.97 -24.63 -46.16
N SER A 23 11.87 -25.56 -46.46
CA SER A 23 12.35 -26.55 -45.50
C SER A 23 13.13 -25.92 -44.33
N ILE A 24 13.97 -24.93 -44.59
CA ILE A 24 14.72 -24.20 -43.55
C ILE A 24 13.78 -23.36 -42.68
N LEU A 25 12.81 -22.66 -43.27
CA LEU A 25 11.81 -21.88 -42.54
C LEU A 25 10.92 -22.77 -41.66
N ASN A 26 10.49 -23.92 -42.16
CA ASN A 26 9.72 -24.88 -41.36
C ASN A 26 10.54 -25.39 -40.18
N THR A 27 11.82 -25.67 -40.38
CA THR A 27 12.72 -26.11 -39.29
C THR A 27 12.91 -25.02 -38.22
N ASP A 28 12.97 -23.75 -38.62
CA ASP A 28 13.07 -22.63 -37.67
C ASP A 28 11.76 -22.42 -36.89
N ILE A 29 10.62 -22.53 -37.57
CA ILE A 29 9.28 -22.47 -36.95
C ILE A 29 9.10 -23.63 -35.95
N ASP A 30 9.50 -24.85 -36.32
CA ASP A 30 9.41 -26.02 -35.43
C ASP A 30 10.25 -25.85 -34.17
N LYS A 31 11.46 -25.27 -34.29
CA LYS A 31 12.30 -24.92 -33.13
C LYS A 31 11.65 -23.88 -32.24
N GLN A 32 11.03 -22.85 -32.81
CA GLN A 32 10.31 -21.84 -32.03
C GLN A 32 9.10 -22.45 -31.32
N ILE A 33 8.36 -23.34 -31.98
CA ILE A 33 7.25 -24.09 -31.38
C ILE A 33 7.76 -24.91 -30.18
N GLU A 34 8.86 -25.65 -30.33
CA GLU A 34 9.44 -26.45 -29.26
C GLU A 34 9.87 -25.58 -28.07
N GLN A 35 10.55 -24.45 -28.33
CA GLN A 35 10.94 -23.50 -27.29
C GLN A 35 9.73 -22.94 -26.53
N HIS A 36 8.66 -22.59 -27.23
CA HIS A 36 7.44 -22.10 -26.59
C HIS A 36 6.74 -23.20 -25.78
N GLN A 37 6.70 -24.44 -26.27
CA GLN A 37 6.15 -25.57 -25.54
C GLN A 37 6.92 -25.83 -24.23
N LEU A 38 8.25 -25.80 -24.28
CA LEU A 38 9.09 -25.90 -23.07
C LEU A 38 8.80 -24.75 -22.10
N LYS A 39 8.62 -23.52 -22.61
CA LYS A 39 8.30 -22.38 -21.76
C LYS A 39 6.92 -22.50 -21.11
N ILE A 40 5.93 -23.01 -21.83
CA ILE A 40 4.59 -23.28 -21.30
C ILE A 40 4.69 -24.30 -20.17
N GLN A 41 5.40 -25.41 -20.36
CA GLN A 41 5.59 -26.43 -19.33
C GLN A 41 6.27 -25.88 -18.08
N GLU A 42 7.32 -25.06 -18.25
CA GLU A 42 8.00 -24.39 -17.14
C GLU A 42 7.04 -23.49 -16.34
N LEU A 43 6.23 -22.69 -17.04
CA LEU A 43 5.27 -21.78 -16.41
C LEU A 43 4.13 -22.53 -15.72
N GLU A 44 3.65 -23.63 -16.29
CA GLU A 44 2.65 -24.51 -15.68
C GLU A 44 3.18 -25.15 -14.39
N GLN A 45 4.44 -25.61 -14.40
CA GLN A 45 5.08 -26.15 -13.21
C GLN A 45 5.26 -25.07 -12.14
N LEU A 46 5.70 -23.87 -12.52
CA LEU A 46 5.85 -22.75 -11.60
C LEU A 46 4.51 -22.34 -10.98
N LYS A 47 3.43 -22.34 -11.79
CA LYS A 47 2.07 -22.11 -11.30
C LYS A 47 1.65 -23.17 -10.27
N LYS A 48 1.88 -24.45 -10.57
CA LYS A 48 1.57 -25.56 -9.66
C LYS A 48 2.35 -25.45 -8.35
N ASP A 49 3.62 -25.08 -8.41
CA ASP A 49 4.46 -24.89 -7.22
C ASP A 49 3.98 -23.70 -6.39
N HIS A 50 3.55 -22.62 -7.03
CA HIS A 50 2.94 -21.47 -6.35
C HIS A 50 1.62 -21.84 -5.67
N GLU A 51 0.74 -22.57 -6.36
CA GLU A 51 -0.52 -23.06 -5.78
C GLU A 51 -0.27 -23.95 -4.56
N LYS A 52 0.70 -24.88 -4.65
CA LYS A 52 1.09 -25.73 -3.52
C LYS A 52 1.62 -24.92 -2.34
N LYS A 53 2.43 -23.88 -2.58
CA LYS A 53 2.91 -22.98 -1.52
C LYS A 53 1.77 -22.22 -0.87
N LEU A 54 0.84 -21.69 -1.67
CA LEU A 54 -0.32 -20.96 -1.15
C LEU A 54 -1.20 -21.86 -0.28
N GLU A 55 -1.42 -23.11 -0.72
CA GLU A 55 -2.19 -24.07 0.07
C GLU A 55 -1.49 -24.39 1.40
N GLY A 56 -0.17 -24.62 1.38
CA GLY A 56 0.59 -24.83 2.62
C GLY A 56 0.53 -23.64 3.59
N VAL A 57 0.44 -22.41 3.10
CA VAL A 57 0.25 -21.22 3.95
C VAL A 57 -1.14 -21.20 4.60
N LYS A 58 -2.19 -21.64 3.88
CA LYS A 58 -3.54 -21.75 4.45
C LYS A 58 -3.60 -22.85 5.51
N GLU A 59 -3.09 -24.03 5.19
CA GLU A 59 -3.05 -25.17 6.14
C GLU A 59 -2.29 -24.79 7.41
N PHE A 60 -1.19 -24.06 7.28
CA PHE A 60 -0.43 -23.55 8.42
C PHE A 60 -1.25 -22.59 9.30
N ASN A 61 -2.04 -21.70 8.69
CA ASN A 61 -2.92 -20.81 9.43
C ASN A 61 -4.02 -21.57 10.19
N ASP A 62 -4.65 -22.54 9.54
CA ASP A 62 -5.68 -23.38 10.15
C ASP A 62 -5.13 -24.18 11.33
N GLU A 63 -3.90 -24.67 11.20
CA GLU A 63 -3.18 -25.36 12.26
C GLU A 63 -2.86 -24.44 13.45
N ILE A 64 -2.46 -23.18 13.20
CA ILE A 64 -2.30 -22.19 14.27
C ILE A 64 -3.61 -22.00 15.04
N LEU A 65 -4.72 -21.80 14.32
CA LEU A 65 -6.03 -21.60 14.95
C LEU A 65 -6.45 -22.82 15.78
N ARG A 66 -6.21 -24.03 15.26
CA ARG A 66 -6.45 -25.29 15.97
C ARG A 66 -5.62 -25.37 17.25
N LEU A 67 -4.32 -25.11 17.17
CA LEU A 67 -3.41 -25.14 18.33
C LEU A 67 -3.80 -24.10 19.39
N CYS A 68 -4.17 -22.89 18.99
CA CYS A 68 -4.70 -21.86 19.88
C CYS A 68 -5.93 -22.37 20.65
N GLY A 69 -6.88 -23.01 19.93
CA GLY A 69 -8.05 -23.63 20.54
C GLY A 69 -7.70 -24.76 21.53
N GLU A 70 -6.83 -25.68 21.14
CA GLU A 70 -6.44 -26.84 21.98
C GLU A 70 -5.66 -26.45 23.23
N LYS A 71 -4.82 -25.42 23.14
CA LYS A 71 -3.99 -24.96 24.24
C LYS A 71 -4.63 -23.84 25.06
N SER A 72 -5.85 -23.43 24.71
CA SER A 72 -6.52 -22.27 25.31
C SER A 72 -5.63 -21.01 25.28
N LEU A 73 -4.87 -20.85 24.20
CA LEU A 73 -4.02 -19.70 23.95
C LEU A 73 -4.71 -18.78 22.95
N SER A 74 -4.60 -17.48 23.19
CA SER A 74 -4.88 -16.49 22.15
C SER A 74 -3.73 -16.44 21.14
N GLU A 75 -4.05 -16.02 19.92
CA GLU A 75 -3.06 -15.77 18.87
C GLU A 75 -2.02 -14.73 19.32
N SER A 76 -2.44 -13.75 20.12
CA SER A 76 -1.55 -12.75 20.71
C SER A 76 -0.51 -13.37 21.64
N GLU A 77 -0.91 -14.32 22.49
CA GLU A 77 0.02 -15.02 23.39
C GLU A 77 0.98 -15.92 22.61
N LEU A 78 0.50 -16.55 21.52
CA LEU A 78 1.35 -17.29 20.61
C LEU A 78 2.41 -16.38 19.98
N TYR A 79 2.03 -15.20 19.46
CA TYR A 79 2.99 -14.24 18.91
C TYR A 79 3.97 -13.72 19.96
N ALA A 80 3.50 -13.44 21.18
CA ALA A 80 4.36 -13.05 22.29
C ALA A 80 5.39 -14.16 22.61
N SER A 81 4.99 -15.44 22.59
CA SER A 81 5.90 -16.57 22.82
C SER A 81 6.99 -16.71 21.75
N ARG A 82 6.72 -16.22 20.54
CA ARG A 82 7.65 -16.26 19.38
C ARG A 82 8.43 -14.96 19.19
N SER A 83 8.16 -13.94 20.00
CA SER A 83 8.71 -12.59 19.86
C SER A 83 10.25 -12.60 19.78
N GLU A 84 10.93 -13.28 20.69
CA GLU A 84 12.40 -13.36 20.71
C GLU A 84 12.97 -13.94 19.39
N GLN A 85 12.32 -14.97 18.84
CA GLN A 85 12.74 -15.60 17.59
C GLN A 85 12.49 -14.67 16.39
N ILE A 86 11.36 -13.96 16.38
CA ILE A 86 11.03 -12.95 15.37
C ILE A 86 12.03 -11.80 15.43
N GLU A 87 12.38 -11.33 16.62
CA GLU A 87 13.37 -10.27 16.84
C GLU A 87 14.75 -10.69 16.34
N ALA A 88 15.22 -11.90 16.73
CA ALA A 88 16.50 -12.43 16.26
C ALA A 88 16.53 -12.52 14.72
N TRP A 89 15.47 -13.04 14.10
CA TRP A 89 15.34 -13.11 12.65
C TRP A 89 15.38 -11.73 11.97
N LEU A 90 14.71 -10.72 12.54
CA LEU A 90 14.75 -9.35 12.02
C LEU A 90 16.13 -8.70 12.17
N LEU A 91 16.82 -8.96 13.29
CA LEU A 91 18.17 -8.46 13.53
C LEU A 91 19.18 -9.06 12.56
N ASP A 92 19.10 -10.36 12.28
CA ASP A 92 19.95 -10.99 11.27
C ASP A 92 19.65 -10.47 9.87
N MET A 93 18.37 -10.22 9.56
CA MET A 93 17.97 -9.62 8.28
C MET A 93 18.55 -8.22 8.09
N SER A 94 18.72 -7.45 9.16
CA SER A 94 19.32 -6.10 9.09
C SER A 94 20.77 -6.08 8.59
N ARG A 95 21.46 -7.22 8.67
CA ARG A 95 22.86 -7.38 8.28
C ARG A 95 23.03 -7.85 6.83
N GLN A 96 21.94 -8.15 6.13
CA GLN A 96 21.96 -8.61 4.75
C GLN A 96 22.05 -7.42 3.80
N ASP A 97 22.73 -7.59 2.65
CA ASP A 97 22.88 -6.53 1.64
C ASP A 97 21.54 -6.10 1.01
N ALA A 98 20.62 -7.06 0.85
CA ALA A 98 19.29 -6.84 0.28
C ALA A 98 18.21 -7.45 1.21
N PRO A 99 17.89 -6.78 2.33
CA PRO A 99 16.90 -7.28 3.27
C PRO A 99 15.52 -7.33 2.61
N SER A 100 14.69 -8.29 3.04
CA SER A 100 13.34 -8.42 2.49
C SER A 100 12.45 -7.22 2.82
N SER A 101 11.35 -7.07 2.09
CA SER A 101 10.44 -5.93 2.22
C SER A 101 9.83 -5.76 3.63
N ILE A 102 9.70 -6.84 4.40
CA ILE A 102 9.18 -6.78 5.78
C ILE A 102 10.09 -5.91 6.67
N TYR A 103 11.40 -6.09 6.57
CA TYR A 103 12.37 -5.33 7.35
C TYR A 103 12.32 -3.85 6.99
N ALA A 104 12.31 -3.53 5.68
CA ALA A 104 12.22 -2.15 5.20
C ALA A 104 10.93 -1.46 5.68
N ASN A 105 9.79 -2.16 5.63
CA ASN A 105 8.50 -1.65 6.06
C ASN A 105 8.45 -1.41 7.58
N LEU A 106 8.95 -2.36 8.38
CA LEU A 106 9.01 -2.25 9.83
C LEU A 106 9.96 -1.12 10.27
N LYS A 107 11.15 -1.04 9.68
CA LYS A 107 12.10 0.06 9.95
C LYS A 107 11.46 1.43 9.72
N LYS A 108 10.83 1.62 8.55
CA LYS A 108 10.11 2.86 8.21
C LYS A 108 8.96 3.16 9.19
N HIS A 109 8.24 2.14 9.64
CA HIS A 109 7.20 2.29 10.65
C HIS A 109 7.78 2.81 11.97
N PHE A 110 8.81 2.15 12.51
CA PHE A 110 9.42 2.53 13.78
C PHE A 110 10.13 3.89 13.73
N GLU A 111 10.77 4.26 12.62
CA GLU A 111 11.30 5.62 12.41
C GLU A 111 10.19 6.68 12.48
N ARG A 112 9.03 6.41 11.88
CA ARG A 112 7.86 7.31 11.93
C ARG A 112 7.25 7.41 13.31
N VAL A 113 7.16 6.30 14.04
CA VAL A 113 6.60 6.28 15.40
C VAL A 113 7.55 6.99 16.38
N SER A 114 8.85 6.73 16.27
CA SER A 114 9.90 7.40 17.06
C SER A 114 9.85 8.93 16.89
N THR A 115 9.67 9.40 15.65
CA THR A 115 9.53 10.85 15.36
C THR A 115 8.19 11.44 15.77
N ARG A 116 7.14 10.62 15.92
CA ARG A 116 5.79 11.04 16.37
C ARG A 116 5.57 10.94 17.88
N GLY A 117 6.47 10.30 18.63
CA GLY A 117 6.38 10.16 20.10
C GLY A 117 6.27 11.48 20.89
N GLY A 118 6.48 12.64 20.26
CA GLY A 118 6.25 13.96 20.85
C GLY A 118 4.97 14.70 20.39
N LYS A 119 4.23 14.19 19.40
CA LYS A 119 2.99 14.83 18.93
C LYS A 119 1.82 13.86 19.10
N LYS A 120 1.12 14.00 20.24
CA LYS A 120 -0.24 13.49 20.43
C LYS A 120 -1.00 13.64 19.11
N GLU A 121 -1.55 12.53 18.63
CA GLU A 121 -2.49 12.52 17.52
C GLU A 121 -3.51 13.65 17.76
N LYS A 122 -3.49 14.65 16.88
CA LYS A 122 -4.58 15.61 16.82
C LYS A 122 -5.78 14.80 16.37
N LYS A 123 -6.63 14.42 17.32
CA LYS A 123 -8.00 13.99 17.03
C LYS A 123 -8.59 15.01 16.04
N PRO A 124 -9.26 14.56 14.97
CA PRO A 124 -9.94 15.48 14.07
C PRO A 124 -10.83 16.38 14.93
N ALA A 125 -10.60 17.69 14.85
CA ALA A 125 -11.40 18.65 15.57
C ALA A 125 -12.81 18.52 15.00
N VAL A 126 -13.70 17.86 15.73
CA VAL A 126 -15.11 18.19 15.69
C VAL A 126 -15.15 19.71 15.81
N ASP A 127 -15.72 20.38 14.82
CA ASP A 127 -15.82 21.84 14.78
C ASP A 127 -16.61 22.31 16.00
N LYS A 128 -15.87 22.51 17.11
CA LYS A 128 -16.43 23.07 18.32
C LYS A 128 -16.91 24.47 17.93
N PRO A 129 -18.19 24.80 18.18
CA PRO A 129 -18.68 26.15 17.92
C PRO A 129 -17.76 27.14 18.65
N LYS A 130 -17.42 28.23 17.98
CA LYS A 130 -16.58 29.30 18.55
C LYS A 130 -17.41 30.57 18.59
N LEU A 131 -17.22 31.38 19.61
CA LEU A 131 -17.81 32.72 19.67
C LEU A 131 -17.44 33.51 18.40
N ALA A 132 -18.36 34.32 17.88
CA ALA A 132 -18.06 35.24 16.78
C ALA A 132 -17.12 36.37 17.24
N VAL A 133 -16.46 37.04 16.30
CA VAL A 133 -15.76 38.31 16.60
C VAL A 133 -16.82 39.35 16.96
N GLY A 134 -16.58 40.16 18.00
CA GLY A 134 -17.54 41.14 18.52
C GLY A 134 -17.31 41.50 19.99
N LYS A 135 -18.15 42.40 20.51
CA LYS A 135 -18.18 42.81 21.91
C LYS A 135 -19.19 41.97 22.66
N TYR A 136 -18.84 41.58 23.87
CA TYR A 136 -19.66 40.74 24.74
C TYR A 136 -19.83 41.44 26.07
N ARG A 137 -21.07 41.54 26.55
CA ARG A 137 -21.38 42.18 27.83
C ARG A 137 -22.00 41.18 28.79
N ASN A 138 -21.34 40.96 29.93
CA ASN A 138 -21.86 40.08 30.96
C ASN A 138 -23.08 40.75 31.65
N PRO A 139 -24.27 40.11 31.69
CA PRO A 139 -25.46 40.69 32.29
C PRO A 139 -25.38 40.80 33.82
N GLU A 140 -24.58 39.95 34.48
CA GLU A 140 -24.45 39.92 35.94
C GLU A 140 -23.43 40.94 36.44
N THR A 141 -22.29 41.06 35.75
CA THR A 141 -21.20 41.95 36.17
C THR A 141 -21.16 43.28 35.41
N SER A 142 -21.95 43.42 34.34
CA SER A 142 -21.92 44.56 33.41
C SER A 142 -20.57 44.81 32.74
N GLU A 143 -19.64 43.86 32.82
CA GLU A 143 -18.31 43.93 32.21
C GLU A 143 -18.40 43.72 30.69
N LEU A 144 -17.59 44.47 29.93
CA LEU A 144 -17.56 44.42 28.47
C LEU A 144 -16.19 43.92 27.99
N VAL A 145 -16.20 42.89 27.13
CA VAL A 145 -14.99 42.24 26.60
C VAL A 145 -15.11 42.10 25.09
N GLU A 146 -14.07 42.50 24.36
CA GLU A 146 -14.04 42.45 22.90
C GLU A 146 -13.18 41.28 22.39
N LYS A 147 -13.79 40.43 21.56
CA LYS A 147 -13.12 39.38 20.81
C LYS A 147 -12.76 39.88 19.43
N ILE A 148 -11.46 40.10 19.18
CA ILE A 148 -10.94 40.55 17.88
C ILE A 148 -10.44 39.38 17.01
N LYS A 149 -9.67 38.44 17.59
CA LYS A 149 -9.09 37.30 16.85
C LYS A 149 -9.06 36.01 17.67
N ARG A 150 -8.56 36.08 18.90
CA ARG A 150 -8.62 34.99 19.90
C ARG A 150 -9.57 35.40 21.02
N ASN A 151 -10.12 34.43 21.74
CA ASN A 151 -10.85 34.72 22.97
C ASN A 151 -9.89 35.37 23.97
N PRO A 152 -10.22 36.55 24.51
CA PRO A 152 -9.59 37.06 25.72
C PRO A 152 -9.85 36.09 26.88
N ARG A 153 -8.92 36.07 27.86
CA ARG A 153 -9.00 35.18 29.02
C ARG A 153 -10.35 35.27 29.76
N GLN A 154 -10.89 36.47 29.89
CA GLN A 154 -12.17 36.72 30.55
C GLN A 154 -13.36 36.08 29.82
N LEU A 155 -13.32 36.03 28.48
CA LEU A 155 -14.34 35.30 27.70
C LEU A 155 -14.20 33.79 27.85
N ASP A 156 -12.98 33.27 27.95
CA ASP A 156 -12.77 31.84 28.23
C ASP A 156 -13.24 31.46 29.64
N GLU A 157 -13.07 32.35 30.62
CA GLU A 157 -13.60 32.20 31.97
C GLU A 157 -15.15 32.20 31.95
N TRP A 158 -15.79 33.14 31.24
CA TRP A 158 -17.25 33.13 31.09
C TRP A 158 -17.76 31.89 30.35
N ILE A 159 -17.08 31.42 29.30
CA ILE A 159 -17.48 30.17 28.59
C ILE A 159 -17.39 28.97 29.52
N ARG A 160 -16.37 28.92 30.40
CA ARG A 160 -16.21 27.85 31.37
C ARG A 160 -17.32 27.87 32.43
N ASP A 161 -17.70 29.05 32.88
CA ASP A 161 -18.58 29.22 34.04
C ASP A 161 -20.08 29.20 33.65
N PHE A 162 -20.44 29.76 32.48
CA PHE A 162 -21.83 29.89 32.00
C PHE A 162 -22.15 29.05 30.77
N GLY A 163 -21.14 28.44 30.13
CA GLY A 163 -21.29 27.69 28.88
C GLY A 163 -21.26 28.58 27.63
N LEU A 164 -20.88 27.96 26.51
CA LEU A 164 -20.65 28.67 25.24
C LEU A 164 -21.92 29.32 24.66
N GLU A 165 -23.04 28.61 24.66
CA GLU A 165 -24.31 29.08 24.09
C GLU A 165 -24.82 30.32 24.82
N THR A 166 -24.70 30.33 26.14
CA THR A 166 -25.07 31.46 27.00
C THR A 166 -24.25 32.70 26.65
N VAL A 167 -22.91 32.57 26.65
CA VAL A 167 -22.00 33.67 26.32
C VAL A 167 -22.19 34.15 24.88
N GLN A 168 -22.57 33.27 23.96
CA GLN A 168 -22.86 33.64 22.58
C GLN A 168 -24.04 34.62 22.45
N SER A 169 -25.05 34.50 23.32
CA SER A 169 -26.20 35.41 23.34
C SER A 169 -25.92 36.78 23.97
N TRP A 170 -24.76 36.94 24.62
CA TRP A 170 -24.30 38.20 25.23
C TRP A 170 -23.56 39.12 24.26
N LYS A 171 -23.47 38.72 22.98
CA LYS A 171 -22.84 39.53 21.95
C LYS A 171 -23.68 40.79 21.72
N GLU A 172 -23.05 41.94 21.81
CA GLU A 172 -23.59 43.20 21.33
C GLU A 172 -23.28 43.33 19.83
N ASP A 173 -24.27 43.78 19.05
CA ASP A 173 -24.13 44.07 17.61
C ASP A 173 -23.25 45.29 17.34
#